data_AF-A0A316TD38-F1
#
_entry.id   AF-A0A316TD38-F1
#
_cell.length_a   1.000
_cell.length_b   1.000
_cell.length_c   1.000
_cell.angle_alpha   90.00
_cell.angle_beta   90.00
_cell.angle_gamma   90.00
#
_symmetry.space_group_name_H-M   'P 1'
#
loop_
_entity.id
_entity.type
_entity.pdbx_description
1 polymer ?
#
loop_
_entity_poly.entity_id
_entity_poly.type
_entity_poly.pdbx_seq_one_letter_code
_entity_poly.pdbx_strand_id
1 'polypeptide(L)'
;MTAPAVDQQADQPDHPEQAEAAWSGWSRRIGTALLVGWVMLLASTLLVGEREASPDSLEHAIASGNVQDIEAAGGLGRASGTAMLELRWRDGIHRYYAEVREMRPMRQNDYVIARSRPGQPPRVRAGLVERLQQAYPDLRVAKVGDPALPTVESELLGWRLPGWTAGVGLVLTLGTLLLLIAGPQPWRATKWAWFWLSGLAPPLGQLAYLVVGGPTPLGRPPARGARRLTGGWAFLVAVLVSAAFGVTFSIF
;
A
#
# COMPACT_ATOMS: atom_id res chain seq x y z
N MET A 1 -3.96 52.05 -52.01
CA MET A 1 -4.44 51.48 -50.74
C MET A 1 -4.00 50.04 -50.69
N THR A 2 -2.89 49.78 -50.01
CA THR A 2 -2.21 48.48 -49.94
C THR A 2 -2.23 48.07 -48.48
N ALA A 3 -2.94 46.98 -48.15
CA ALA A 3 -3.03 46.50 -46.78
C ALA A 3 -1.65 46.01 -46.30
N PRO A 4 -1.23 46.34 -45.06
CA PRO A 4 0.03 45.82 -44.53
C PRO A 4 -0.08 44.30 -44.35
N ALA A 5 0.88 43.58 -44.93
CA ALA A 5 1.10 42.18 -44.64
C ALA A 5 1.40 42.05 -43.15
N VAL A 6 0.45 41.51 -42.39
CA VAL A 6 0.69 41.10 -41.02
C VAL A 6 1.58 39.87 -41.11
N ASP A 7 2.87 40.06 -40.85
CA ASP A 7 3.82 38.98 -40.59
C ASP A 7 3.29 38.19 -39.39
N GLN A 8 2.45 37.19 -39.67
CA GLN A 8 2.14 36.08 -38.77
C GLN A 8 3.38 35.17 -38.68
N GLN A 9 4.49 35.76 -38.26
CA GLN A 9 5.55 35.03 -37.59
C GLN A 9 5.06 34.82 -36.15
N ALA A 10 3.96 34.09 -36.04
CA ALA A 10 3.41 33.60 -34.79
C ALA A 10 4.45 32.64 -34.22
N ASP A 11 5.36 33.22 -33.43
CA ASP A 11 6.01 32.70 -32.25
C ASP A 11 5.82 31.18 -32.12
N GLN A 12 6.52 30.46 -33.01
CA GLN A 12 6.39 29.02 -33.15
C GLN A 12 7.32 28.44 -32.07
N PRO A 13 6.80 27.90 -30.95
CA PRO A 13 7.64 27.44 -29.86
C PRO A 13 8.15 26.03 -30.20
N ASP A 14 8.97 25.92 -31.25
CA ASP A 14 9.18 24.67 -31.99
C ASP A 14 10.62 24.13 -31.92
N HIS A 15 11.37 24.47 -30.88
CA HIS A 15 12.62 23.79 -30.56
C HIS A 15 12.43 22.79 -29.42
N PRO A 16 12.18 21.48 -29.70
CA PRO A 16 12.11 20.44 -28.67
C PRO A 16 13.39 20.32 -27.84
N GLU A 17 14.51 20.86 -28.34
CA GLU A 17 15.76 21.02 -27.59
C GLU A 17 15.59 21.82 -26.29
N GLN A 18 14.67 22.79 -26.25
CA GLN A 18 14.39 23.57 -25.03
C GLN A 18 13.68 22.74 -23.96
N ALA A 19 12.87 21.75 -24.36
CA ALA A 19 12.18 20.85 -23.42
C ALA A 19 13.15 19.83 -22.78
N GLU A 20 14.19 19.40 -23.50
CA GLU A 20 15.25 18.54 -22.96
C GLU A 20 16.22 19.30 -22.06
N ALA A 21 16.55 20.55 -22.40
CA ALA A 21 17.38 21.44 -21.57
C ALA A 21 16.73 21.82 -20.23
N ALA A 22 15.39 21.72 -20.13
CA ALA A 22 14.66 22.13 -18.93
C ALA A 22 14.94 21.26 -17.69
N TRP A 23 15.24 19.97 -17.87
CA TRP A 23 15.54 19.07 -16.75
C TRP A 23 17.03 19.07 -16.45
N SER A 24 17.43 19.93 -15.51
CA SER A 24 18.81 19.99 -15.02
C SER A 24 19.28 18.64 -14.47
N GLY A 25 20.58 18.36 -14.57
CA GLY A 25 21.16 17.11 -14.04
C GLY A 25 20.84 16.87 -12.56
N TRP A 26 20.62 17.94 -11.77
CA TRP A 26 20.20 17.87 -10.38
C TRP A 26 18.80 17.27 -10.21
N SER A 27 17.81 17.78 -10.95
CA SER A 27 16.43 17.26 -10.92
C SER A 27 16.36 15.78 -11.31
N ARG A 28 17.22 15.34 -12.24
CA ARG A 28 17.33 13.93 -12.65
C ARG A 28 17.87 13.02 -11.55
N ARG A 29 18.87 13.50 -10.80
CA ARG A 29 19.42 12.77 -9.64
C ARG A 29 18.37 12.63 -8.55
N ILE A 30 17.62 13.69 -8.23
CA ILE A 30 16.52 13.65 -7.26
C ILE A 30 15.44 12.66 -7.72
N GLY A 31 14.99 12.76 -8.97
CA GLY A 31 13.99 11.83 -9.52
C GLY A 31 14.43 10.37 -9.46
N THR A 32 15.69 10.09 -9.75
CA THR A 32 16.27 8.74 -9.67
C THR A 32 16.33 8.25 -8.23
N ALA A 33 16.77 9.09 -7.29
CA ALA A 33 16.80 8.75 -5.87
C ALA A 33 15.41 8.45 -5.31
N LEU A 34 14.40 9.26 -5.67
CA LEU A 34 13.01 9.02 -5.29
C LEU A 34 12.48 7.71 -5.89
N LEU A 35 12.79 7.42 -7.16
CA LEU A 35 12.37 6.18 -7.81
C LEU A 35 12.97 4.95 -7.12
N VAL A 36 14.28 4.97 -6.84
CA VAL A 36 14.95 3.90 -6.08
C VAL A 36 14.34 3.77 -4.69
N GLY A 37 14.06 4.88 -4.01
CA GLY A 37 13.40 4.89 -2.70
C GLY A 37 12.03 4.20 -2.74
N TRP A 38 11.19 4.50 -3.73
CA TRP A 38 9.90 3.82 -3.90
C TRP A 38 10.04 2.33 -4.18
N VAL A 39 10.97 1.94 -5.08
CA VAL A 39 11.23 0.53 -5.40
C VAL A 39 11.70 -0.22 -4.16
N MET A 40 12.62 0.36 -3.38
CA MET A 40 13.11 -0.23 -2.14
C MET A 40 12.02 -0.33 -1.07
N LEU A 41 11.15 0.68 -0.96
CA LEU A 41 10.02 0.64 -0.03
C LEU A 41 9.06 -0.49 -0.40
N LEU A 42 8.69 -0.62 -1.68
CA LEU A 42 7.83 -1.71 -2.15
C LEU A 42 8.47 -3.09 -1.96
N ALA A 43 9.75 -3.23 -2.27
CA ALA A 43 10.47 -4.48 -2.01
C ALA A 43 10.49 -4.82 -0.52
N SER A 44 10.71 -3.83 0.35
CA SER A 44 10.67 -4.01 1.81
C SER A 44 9.27 -4.40 2.31
N THR A 45 8.22 -3.78 1.77
CA THR A 45 6.82 -4.15 2.04
C THR A 45 6.56 -5.62 1.69
N LEU A 46 7.07 -6.12 0.56
CA LEU A 46 6.90 -7.52 0.16
C LEU A 46 7.68 -8.50 1.03
N LEU A 47 8.84 -8.09 1.54
CA LEU A 47 9.73 -8.94 2.35
C LEU A 47 9.34 -8.96 3.84
N VAL A 48 8.85 -7.85 4.36
CA VAL A 48 8.56 -7.66 5.79
C VAL A 48 7.07 -7.69 6.09
N GLY A 49 6.23 -7.41 5.09
CA GLY A 49 4.79 -7.36 5.26
C GLY A 49 4.23 -8.70 5.71
N GLU A 50 3.20 -8.63 6.54
CA GLU A 50 2.46 -9.79 7.00
C GLU A 50 1.12 -9.82 6.29
N ARG A 51 0.79 -10.96 5.69
CA ARG A 51 -0.44 -11.11 4.93
C ARG A 51 -1.55 -11.63 5.83
N GLU A 52 -2.72 -10.99 5.76
CA GLU A 52 -3.90 -11.49 6.46
C GLU A 52 -4.29 -12.87 5.91
N ALA A 53 -4.54 -13.82 6.80
CA ALA A 53 -4.98 -15.17 6.49
C ALA A 53 -6.12 -15.60 7.41
N SER A 54 -6.94 -16.53 6.91
CA SER A 54 -8.04 -17.07 7.69
C SER A 54 -7.55 -18.10 8.72
N PRO A 55 -8.26 -18.29 9.85
CA PRO A 55 -7.93 -19.36 10.80
C PRO A 55 -7.93 -20.75 10.17
N ASP A 56 -8.80 -21.00 9.19
CA ASP A 56 -8.85 -22.27 8.45
C ASP A 56 -7.55 -22.50 7.67
N SER A 57 -6.93 -21.44 7.15
CA SER A 57 -5.63 -21.52 6.48
C SER A 57 -4.51 -21.89 7.44
N LEU A 58 -4.56 -21.42 8.68
CA LEU A 58 -3.64 -21.81 9.73
C LEU A 58 -3.80 -23.29 10.08
N GLU A 59 -5.03 -23.76 10.31
CA GLU A 59 -5.29 -25.18 10.57
C GLU A 59 -4.80 -26.08 9.42
N HIS A 60 -5.02 -25.66 8.17
CA HIS A 60 -4.52 -26.37 7.00
C HIS A 60 -2.98 -26.40 6.94
N ALA A 61 -2.32 -25.28 7.25
CA ALA A 61 -0.86 -25.18 7.24
C ALA A 61 -0.19 -25.96 8.39
N ILE A 62 -0.87 -26.09 9.54
CA ILE A 62 -0.43 -26.97 10.64
C ILE A 62 -0.62 -28.43 10.22
N ALA A 63 -1.78 -28.78 9.67
CA ALA A 63 -2.09 -30.14 9.23
C ALA A 63 -1.16 -30.65 8.12
N SER A 64 -0.67 -29.75 7.25
CA SER A 64 0.33 -30.06 6.22
C SER A 64 1.75 -30.19 6.78
N GLY A 65 2.00 -29.82 8.04
CA GLY A 65 3.33 -29.82 8.66
C GLY A 65 4.21 -28.63 8.25
N ASN A 66 3.68 -27.63 7.55
CA ASN A 66 4.43 -26.45 7.13
C ASN A 66 4.70 -25.48 8.29
N VAL A 67 3.85 -25.51 9.31
CA VAL A 67 3.90 -24.58 10.45
C VAL A 67 4.08 -25.37 11.74
N GLN A 68 5.15 -25.07 12.47
CA GLN A 68 5.45 -25.67 13.78
C GLN A 68 5.51 -24.64 14.91
N ASP A 69 5.74 -23.37 14.55
CA ASP A 69 5.84 -22.27 15.50
C ASP A 69 4.72 -21.26 15.23
N ILE A 70 3.96 -20.93 16.27
CA ILE A 70 2.91 -19.91 16.25
C ILE A 70 3.18 -18.91 17.38
N GLU A 71 3.06 -17.64 17.06
CA GLU A 71 3.04 -16.57 18.02
C GLU A 71 1.58 -16.18 18.29
N ALA A 72 1.16 -16.21 19.55
CA ALA A 72 -0.18 -15.82 19.98
C ALA A 72 -0.06 -14.56 20.84
N ALA A 73 -0.74 -13.48 20.43
CA ALA A 73 -0.79 -12.22 21.15
C ALA A 73 -2.24 -11.90 21.58
N GLY A 74 -2.42 -11.37 22.79
CA GLY A 74 -3.73 -11.08 23.37
C GLY A 74 -4.50 -12.33 23.83
N GLY A 75 -5.80 -12.38 23.50
CA GLY A 75 -6.72 -13.44 23.94
C GLY A 75 -7.25 -13.24 25.37
N LEU A 76 -8.22 -14.07 25.77
CA LEU A 76 -8.88 -13.93 27.08
C LEU A 76 -8.06 -14.51 28.24
N GLY A 77 -7.10 -15.40 27.96
CA GLY A 77 -6.41 -16.17 28.99
C GLY A 77 -7.40 -16.85 29.94
N ARG A 78 -7.38 -16.49 31.23
CA ARG A 78 -8.33 -16.98 32.24
C ARG A 78 -9.54 -16.05 32.47
N ALA A 79 -9.58 -14.88 31.86
CA ALA A 79 -10.70 -13.94 32.00
C ALA A 79 -11.96 -14.40 31.26
N SER A 80 -13.11 -13.84 31.63
CA SER A 80 -14.39 -13.97 30.92
C SER A 80 -14.64 -12.73 30.04
N GLY A 81 -15.46 -12.88 29.00
CA GLY A 81 -15.82 -11.78 28.09
C GLY A 81 -15.38 -12.03 26.64
N THR A 82 -14.95 -10.96 25.97
CA THR A 82 -14.45 -11.01 24.59
C THR A 82 -13.11 -10.32 24.49
N ALA A 83 -12.12 -10.95 23.86
CA ALA A 83 -10.83 -10.34 23.55
C ALA A 83 -10.44 -10.63 22.11
N MET A 84 -9.59 -9.78 21.53
CA MET A 84 -8.94 -10.10 20.27
C MET A 84 -7.75 -11.01 20.56
N LEU A 85 -7.65 -12.10 19.81
CA LEU A 85 -6.50 -12.99 19.76
C LEU A 85 -5.91 -12.86 18.37
N GLU A 86 -4.65 -12.44 18.31
CA GLU A 86 -3.89 -12.40 17.07
C GLU A 86 -2.96 -13.62 17.02
N LEU A 87 -3.05 -14.37 15.94
CA LEU A 87 -2.20 -15.53 15.67
C LEU A 87 -1.27 -15.18 14.51
N ARG A 88 0.04 -15.29 14.72
CA ARG A 88 1.07 -15.04 13.71
C ARG A 88 1.86 -16.31 13.47
N TRP A 89 2.16 -16.59 12.22
CA TRP A 89 2.97 -17.74 11.85
C TRP A 89 3.76 -17.47 10.58
N ARG A 90 4.73 -18.34 10.30
CA ARG A 90 5.53 -18.31 9.08
C ARG A 90 5.30 -19.57 8.29
N ASP A 91 5.01 -19.43 7.00
CA ASP A 91 5.01 -20.52 6.02
C ASP A 91 6.01 -20.18 4.92
N GLY A 92 7.12 -20.91 4.90
CA GLY A 92 8.29 -20.61 4.07
C GLY A 92 8.88 -19.23 4.36
N ILE A 93 8.94 -18.38 3.33
CA ILE A 93 9.45 -17.00 3.44
C ILE A 93 8.40 -16.00 3.91
N HIS A 94 7.12 -16.35 3.83
CA HIS A 94 6.01 -15.44 4.07
C HIS A 94 5.55 -15.50 5.53
N ARG A 95 5.19 -14.34 6.06
CA ARG A 95 4.58 -14.20 7.37
C ARG A 95 3.09 -13.94 7.19
N TYR A 96 2.31 -14.62 8.03
CA TYR A 96 0.87 -14.54 8.02
C TYR A 96 0.38 -14.17 9.41
N TYR A 97 -0.75 -13.48 9.44
CA TYR A 97 -1.47 -13.21 10.67
C TYR A 97 -2.96 -13.49 10.48
N ALA A 98 -3.62 -13.89 11.56
CA ALA A 98 -5.07 -14.06 11.63
C ALA A 98 -5.58 -13.40 12.91
N GLU A 99 -6.57 -12.52 12.77
CA GLU A 99 -7.28 -11.96 13.91
C GLU A 99 -8.54 -12.77 14.20
N VAL A 100 -8.66 -13.19 15.45
CA VAL A 100 -9.77 -14.00 15.92
C VAL A 100 -10.35 -13.35 17.16
N ARG A 101 -11.67 -13.18 17.19
CA ARG A 101 -12.34 -12.69 18.40
C ARG A 101 -12.66 -13.88 19.30
N GLU A 102 -11.88 -14.05 20.36
CA GLU A 102 -12.17 -15.06 21.38
C GLU A 102 -13.36 -14.64 22.23
N MET A 103 -14.29 -15.57 22.45
CA MET A 103 -15.45 -15.39 23.31
C MET A 103 -15.49 -16.48 24.37
N ARG A 104 -15.55 -16.06 25.63
CA ARG A 104 -15.90 -16.93 26.76
C ARG A 104 -17.29 -16.53 27.24
N PRO A 105 -18.33 -17.32 26.92
CA PRO A 105 -19.70 -16.95 27.25
C PRO A 105 -19.86 -16.82 28.77
N MET A 106 -20.54 -15.76 29.20
CA MET A 106 -20.87 -15.58 30.62
C MET A 106 -22.06 -16.46 31.02
N ARG A 107 -22.95 -16.80 30.07
CA ARG A 107 -24.07 -17.73 30.27
C ARG A 107 -24.10 -18.80 29.19
N GLN A 108 -24.46 -20.02 29.59
CA GLN A 108 -24.49 -21.21 28.72
C GLN A 108 -25.47 -21.10 27.53
N ASN A 109 -26.36 -20.10 27.51
CA ASN A 109 -27.26 -19.83 26.38
C ASN A 109 -26.73 -18.80 25.37
N ASP A 110 -25.58 -18.15 25.62
CA ASP A 110 -25.01 -17.16 24.69
C ASP A 110 -24.23 -17.80 23.52
N TYR A 111 -24.29 -19.14 23.39
CA TYR A 111 -23.59 -19.92 22.37
C TYR A 111 -24.16 -19.78 20.95
N VAL A 112 -25.09 -18.85 20.71
CA VAL A 112 -25.50 -18.55 19.33
C VAL A 112 -24.30 -17.87 18.66
N ILE A 113 -23.46 -18.67 18.00
CA ILE A 113 -22.42 -18.22 17.09
C ILE A 113 -23.14 -17.44 16.00
N ALA A 114 -23.33 -16.14 16.24
CA ALA A 114 -23.81 -15.23 15.23
C ALA A 114 -22.84 -15.38 14.05
N ARG A 115 -23.35 -15.81 12.90
CA ARG A 115 -22.56 -15.89 11.66
C ARG A 115 -21.76 -14.60 11.54
N SER A 116 -20.44 -14.74 11.37
CA SER A 116 -19.55 -13.60 11.19
C SER A 116 -20.13 -12.69 10.12
N ARG A 117 -20.32 -11.41 10.44
CA ARG A 117 -20.67 -10.43 9.40
C ARG A 117 -19.48 -10.29 8.46
N PRO A 118 -19.69 -10.10 7.15
CA PRO A 118 -18.60 -9.76 6.23
C PRO A 118 -17.78 -8.58 6.79
N GLY A 119 -16.46 -8.73 6.83
CA GLY A 119 -15.54 -7.72 7.38
C GLY A 119 -15.41 -7.70 8.91
N GLN A 120 -15.96 -8.69 9.63
CA GLN A 120 -15.64 -8.88 11.06
C GLN A 120 -14.76 -10.13 11.26
N PRO A 121 -13.77 -10.07 12.18
CA PRO A 121 -12.94 -11.21 12.47
C PRO A 121 -13.80 -12.38 12.98
N PRO A 122 -13.46 -13.63 12.59
CA PRO A 122 -14.19 -14.82 13.01
C PRO A 122 -14.25 -14.93 14.53
N ARG A 123 -15.41 -15.33 15.04
CA ARG A 123 -15.64 -15.53 16.47
C ARG A 123 -15.32 -16.96 16.83
N VAL A 124 -14.38 -17.16 17.75
CA VAL A 124 -13.96 -18.49 18.17
C VAL A 124 -14.11 -18.65 19.68
N ARG A 125 -14.43 -19.87 20.11
CA ARG A 125 -14.53 -20.20 21.54
C ARG A 125 -13.16 -20.02 22.20
N ALA A 126 -13.15 -19.35 23.36
CA ALA A 126 -11.95 -19.14 24.15
C ALA A 126 -11.16 -20.44 24.38
N GLY A 127 -9.84 -20.32 24.38
CA GLY A 127 -8.92 -21.45 24.48
C GLY A 127 -8.65 -22.09 23.11
N LEU A 128 -8.60 -21.27 22.06
CA LEU A 128 -8.24 -21.75 20.72
C LEU A 128 -6.82 -22.32 20.71
N VAL A 129 -5.87 -21.59 21.31
CA VAL A 129 -4.47 -21.98 21.40
C VAL A 129 -4.31 -23.32 22.11
N GLU A 130 -4.95 -23.49 23.27
CA GLU A 130 -4.88 -24.74 24.04
C GLU A 130 -5.49 -25.92 23.27
N ARG A 131 -6.55 -25.68 22.48
CA ARG A 131 -7.13 -26.71 21.59
C ARG A 131 -6.20 -27.07 20.45
N LEU A 132 -5.54 -26.09 19.83
CA LEU A 132 -4.55 -26.35 18.77
C LEU A 132 -3.36 -27.14 19.30
N GLN A 133 -2.83 -26.80 20.48
CA GLN A 133 -1.75 -27.56 21.11
C GLN A 133 -2.17 -28.98 21.51
N GLN A 134 -3.42 -29.17 21.95
CA GLN A 134 -3.93 -30.50 22.27
C GLN A 134 -4.11 -31.37 21.01
N ALA A 135 -4.53 -30.77 19.89
CA ALA A 135 -4.70 -31.47 18.62
C ALA A 135 -3.34 -31.76 17.93
N TYR A 136 -2.38 -30.85 18.10
CA TYR A 136 -1.05 -30.91 17.48
C TYR A 136 0.02 -30.76 18.58
N PRO A 137 0.42 -31.86 19.24
CA PRO A 137 1.32 -31.80 20.40
C PRO A 137 2.73 -31.28 20.09
N ASP A 138 3.15 -31.35 18.83
CA ASP A 138 4.45 -30.83 18.37
C ASP A 138 4.42 -29.31 18.11
N LEU A 139 3.25 -28.68 18.17
CA LEU A 139 3.06 -27.26 17.88
C LEU A 139 3.57 -26.38 19.02
N ARG A 140 4.59 -25.58 18.72
CA ARG A 140 5.17 -24.62 19.65
C ARG A 140 4.40 -23.32 19.58
N VAL A 141 3.79 -22.93 20.69
CA VAL A 141 3.10 -21.64 20.79
C VAL A 141 3.86 -20.73 21.73
N ALA A 142 4.41 -19.66 21.17
CA ALA A 142 4.98 -18.57 21.94
C ALA A 142 3.87 -17.56 22.27
N LYS A 143 3.62 -17.34 23.56
CA LYS A 143 2.72 -16.25 24.00
C LYS A 143 3.51 -14.95 24.00
N VAL A 144 3.22 -14.07 23.05
CA VAL A 144 3.80 -12.73 23.00
C VAL A 144 2.97 -11.88 23.96
N GLY A 145 3.61 -11.36 25.02
CA GLY A 145 2.94 -10.49 25.98
C GLY A 145 2.33 -9.27 25.29
N ASP A 146 1.30 -8.68 25.89
CA ASP A 146 0.68 -7.47 25.36
C ASP A 146 1.78 -6.43 25.10
N PRO A 147 1.94 -5.92 23.86
CA PRO A 147 2.99 -4.97 23.56
C PRO A 147 2.81 -3.76 24.47
N ALA A 148 3.85 -3.44 25.24
CA ALA A 148 3.83 -2.36 26.23
C ALA A 148 3.54 -0.98 25.63
N LEU A 149 3.61 -0.85 24.29
CA LEU A 149 3.27 0.34 23.55
C LEU A 149 2.34 -0.02 22.38
N PRO A 150 1.31 0.79 22.11
CA PRO A 150 0.49 0.64 20.91
C PRO A 150 1.41 0.77 19.69
N THR A 151 1.63 -0.33 18.99
CA THR A 151 2.41 -0.31 17.76
C THR A 151 1.48 0.23 16.68
N VAL A 152 1.81 1.38 16.12
CA VAL A 152 1.06 1.95 15.00
C VAL A 152 1.34 1.07 13.79
N GLU A 153 0.44 0.13 13.53
CA GLU A 153 0.50 -0.72 12.35
C GLU A 153 -0.36 -0.11 11.27
N SER A 154 0.13 -0.16 10.03
CA SER A 154 -0.58 0.33 8.87
C SER A 154 -1.02 -0.85 8.04
N GLU A 155 -2.30 -0.92 7.72
CA GLU A 155 -2.84 -1.92 6.81
C GLU A 155 -2.91 -1.33 5.40
N LEU A 156 -2.26 -1.98 4.44
CA LEU A 156 -2.25 -1.59 3.04
C LEU A 156 -2.56 -2.81 2.17
N LEU A 157 -3.74 -2.81 1.53
CA LEU A 157 -4.17 -3.91 0.64
C LEU A 157 -4.17 -5.29 1.34
N GLY A 158 -4.58 -5.36 2.61
CA GLY A 158 -4.57 -6.58 3.42
C GLY A 158 -3.17 -7.03 3.88
N TRP A 159 -2.16 -6.17 3.72
CA TRP A 159 -0.83 -6.36 4.28
C TRP A 159 -0.66 -5.45 5.49
N ARG A 160 -0.24 -6.05 6.60
CA ARG A 160 0.16 -5.31 7.80
C ARG A 160 1.63 -4.92 7.67
N LEU A 161 1.89 -3.64 7.79
CA LEU A 161 3.23 -3.06 7.62
C LEU A 161 3.71 -2.39 8.91
N PRO A 162 5.02 -2.44 9.18
CA PRO A 162 5.60 -1.70 10.29
C PRO A 162 5.33 -0.20 10.18
N GLY A 163 4.99 0.49 11.27
CA GLY A 163 4.63 1.91 11.23
C GLY A 163 5.67 2.85 10.61
N TRP A 164 6.96 2.48 10.60
CA TRP A 164 7.99 3.27 9.94
C TRP A 164 7.80 3.36 8.42
N THR A 165 7.16 2.36 7.78
CA THR A 165 6.92 2.37 6.33
C THR A 165 5.99 3.51 5.93
N ALA A 166 5.01 3.86 6.77
CA ALA A 166 4.14 5.00 6.55
C ALA A 166 4.92 6.32 6.58
N GLY A 167 5.85 6.48 7.53
CA GLY A 167 6.73 7.65 7.60
C GLY A 167 7.63 7.80 6.36
N VAL A 168 8.27 6.71 5.93
CA VAL A 168 9.09 6.70 4.70
C VAL A 168 8.24 6.97 3.46
N GLY A 169 7.09 6.32 3.34
CA GLY A 169 6.15 6.53 2.24
C GLY A 169 5.65 7.98 2.16
N LEU A 170 5.40 8.61 3.31
CA LEU A 170 5.02 10.03 3.38
C LEU A 170 6.16 10.94 2.89
N VAL A 171 7.39 10.72 3.34
CA VAL A 171 8.57 11.48 2.88
C VAL A 171 8.76 11.34 1.36
N LEU A 172 8.67 10.13 0.82
CA LEU A 172 8.78 9.88 -0.62
C LEU A 172 7.63 10.54 -1.40
N THR A 173 6.42 10.52 -0.85
CA THR A 173 5.25 11.18 -1.44
C THR A 173 5.47 12.69 -1.52
N LEU A 174 5.84 13.32 -0.40
CA LEU A 174 6.09 14.76 -0.33
C LEU A 174 7.26 15.16 -1.25
N GLY A 175 8.35 14.39 -1.27
CA GLY A 175 9.47 14.61 -2.17
C GLY A 175 9.07 14.54 -3.64
N THR A 176 8.22 13.57 -4.00
CA THR A 176 7.70 13.41 -5.37
C THR A 176 6.78 14.57 -5.75
N LEU A 177 5.90 15.00 -4.84
CA LEU A 177 5.01 16.14 -5.07
C LEU A 177 5.78 17.46 -5.18
N LEU A 178 6.78 17.68 -4.33
CA LEU A 178 7.63 18.87 -4.41
C LEU A 178 8.38 18.91 -5.75
N LEU A 179 8.91 17.78 -6.21
CA LEU A 179 9.53 17.67 -7.53
C LEU A 179 8.53 17.94 -8.66
N LEU A 180 7.28 17.50 -8.54
CA LEU A 180 6.23 17.76 -9.52
C LEU A 180 5.84 19.25 -9.58
N ILE A 181 5.74 19.91 -8.43
CA ILE A 181 5.33 21.31 -8.34
C ILE A 181 6.46 22.23 -8.81
N ALA A 182 7.65 22.07 -8.23
CA ALA A 182 8.81 22.92 -8.50
C ALA A 182 9.56 22.55 -9.79
N GLY A 183 9.37 21.34 -10.30
CA GLY A 183 10.04 20.85 -11.50
C GLY A 183 9.48 21.43 -12.81
N PRO A 184 10.16 21.18 -13.94
CA PRO A 184 9.68 21.50 -15.27
C PRO A 184 8.35 20.81 -15.61
N GLN A 185 7.71 21.27 -16.69
CA GLN A 185 6.47 20.66 -17.17
C GLN A 185 6.72 19.21 -17.63
N PRO A 186 5.99 18.22 -17.12
CA PRO A 186 6.15 16.83 -17.52
C PRO A 186 5.71 16.57 -18.97
N TRP A 187 6.28 15.54 -19.59
CA TRP A 187 6.14 15.32 -21.03
C TRP A 187 4.78 14.78 -21.45
N ARG A 188 4.22 13.80 -20.69
CA ARG A 188 3.04 13.03 -21.14
C ARG A 188 1.68 13.54 -20.63
N ALA A 189 1.70 14.28 -19.54
CA ALA A 189 0.48 14.82 -18.93
C ALA A 189 0.78 16.20 -18.34
N THR A 190 -0.26 16.95 -17.98
CA THR A 190 -0.09 18.21 -17.26
C THR A 190 0.33 17.97 -15.81
N LYS A 191 0.88 18.99 -15.12
CA LYS A 191 1.15 18.90 -13.67
C LYS A 191 -0.08 18.48 -12.87
N TRP A 192 -1.23 19.06 -13.21
CA TRP A 192 -2.52 18.71 -12.60
C TRP A 192 -2.93 17.26 -12.83
N ALA A 193 -2.68 16.70 -14.02
CA ALA A 193 -2.95 15.30 -14.29
C ALA A 193 -2.12 14.37 -13.39
N TRP A 194 -0.81 14.63 -13.28
CA TRP A 194 0.07 13.85 -12.40
C TRP A 194 -0.22 14.05 -10.92
N PHE A 195 -0.68 15.24 -10.52
CA PHE A 195 -1.13 15.50 -9.16
C PHE A 195 -2.29 14.57 -8.79
N TRP A 196 -3.33 14.49 -9.63
CA TRP A 196 -4.46 13.59 -9.40
C TRP A 196 -4.05 12.12 -9.38
N LEU A 197 -3.23 11.67 -10.34
CA LEU A 197 -2.73 10.30 -10.36
C LEU A 197 -1.93 9.95 -9.10
N SER A 198 -1.05 10.86 -8.66
CA SER A 198 -0.20 10.63 -7.48
C SER A 198 -0.98 10.67 -6.17
N GLY A 199 -2.02 11.51 -6.08
CA GLY A 199 -2.84 11.65 -4.88
C GLY A 199 -3.88 10.55 -4.72
N LEU A 200 -4.52 10.13 -5.83
CA LEU A 200 -5.62 9.16 -5.78
C LEU A 200 -5.14 7.72 -5.94
N ALA A 201 -4.06 7.47 -6.68
CA ALA A 201 -3.52 6.13 -6.90
C ALA A 201 -2.09 5.92 -6.36
N PRO A 202 -1.77 6.31 -5.10
CA PRO A 202 -0.48 5.97 -4.52
C PRO A 202 -0.35 4.45 -4.29
N PRO A 203 0.85 3.87 -4.40
CA PRO A 203 2.09 4.48 -4.86
C PRO A 203 2.26 4.49 -6.39
N LEU A 204 1.32 3.88 -7.13
CA LEU A 204 1.42 3.66 -8.57
C LEU A 204 1.52 4.96 -9.38
N GLY A 205 0.75 5.99 -9.03
CA GLY A 205 0.77 7.28 -9.71
C GLY A 205 2.12 8.00 -9.58
N GLN A 206 2.78 7.86 -8.43
CA GLN A 206 4.09 8.46 -8.16
C GLN A 206 5.19 7.74 -8.96
N LEU A 207 5.15 6.41 -8.99
CA LEU A 207 6.05 5.61 -9.83
C LEU A 207 5.86 5.91 -11.31
N ALA A 208 4.61 5.98 -11.78
CA ALA A 208 4.30 6.33 -13.17
C ALA A 208 4.82 7.73 -13.53
N TYR A 209 4.66 8.71 -12.64
CA TYR A 209 5.23 10.04 -12.82
C TYR A 209 6.76 10.00 -12.89
N LEU A 210 7.42 9.28 -11.99
CA LEU A 210 8.88 9.24 -11.95
C LEU A 210 9.47 8.55 -13.19
N VAL A 211 8.86 7.46 -13.67
CA VAL A 211 9.34 6.69 -14.82
C VAL A 211 9.00 7.37 -16.15
N VAL A 212 7.81 7.96 -16.26
CA VAL A 212 7.24 8.37 -17.56
C VAL A 212 7.06 9.90 -17.68
N GLY A 213 7.01 10.62 -16.56
CA GLY A 213 6.78 12.07 -16.51
C GLY A 213 7.96 12.93 -16.96
N GLY A 214 9.17 12.37 -17.05
CA GLY A 214 10.39 13.07 -17.46
C GLY A 214 11.48 13.34 -16.41
N PRO A 215 11.34 13.06 -15.08
CA PRO A 215 12.43 13.30 -14.15
C PRO A 215 13.51 12.21 -14.20
N THR A 216 13.21 11.00 -14.68
CA THR A 216 14.21 9.92 -14.83
C THR A 216 14.53 9.66 -16.30
N PRO A 217 15.76 9.20 -16.63
CA PRO A 217 16.18 8.95 -18.01
C PRO A 217 15.53 7.71 -18.65
N LEU A 218 14.61 7.02 -17.96
CA LEU A 218 14.00 5.77 -18.42
C LEU A 218 12.92 6.00 -19.49
N GLY A 219 12.30 7.17 -19.50
CA GLY A 219 11.24 7.49 -20.45
C GLY A 219 11.79 8.00 -21.79
N ARG A 220 11.28 7.45 -22.90
CA ARG A 220 11.49 8.07 -24.22
C ARG A 220 10.63 9.34 -24.35
N PRO A 221 11.17 10.43 -24.92
CA PRO A 221 10.38 11.61 -25.28
C PRO A 221 9.17 11.21 -26.14
N PRO A 222 8.00 11.84 -25.94
CA PRO A 222 6.83 11.57 -26.76
C PRO A 222 7.07 12.04 -28.21
N ALA A 223 6.48 11.34 -29.17
CA ALA A 223 6.48 11.78 -30.57
C ALA A 223 5.83 13.17 -30.70
N ARG A 224 6.30 13.96 -31.68
CA ARG A 224 5.70 15.26 -32.00
C ARG A 224 4.20 15.08 -32.27
N GLY A 225 3.38 15.91 -31.66
CA GLY A 225 1.91 15.87 -31.80
C GLY A 225 1.19 14.85 -30.90
N ALA A 226 1.88 14.14 -30.01
CA ALA A 226 1.21 13.24 -29.06
C ALA A 226 0.24 14.02 -28.15
N ARG A 227 -1.01 13.54 -28.04
CA ARG A 227 -2.01 14.12 -27.15
C ARG A 227 -1.57 13.94 -25.69
N ARG A 228 -1.61 15.02 -24.91
CA ARG A 228 -1.30 15.00 -23.47
C ARG A 228 -2.54 14.66 -22.65
N LEU A 229 -2.37 13.86 -21.61
CA LEU A 229 -3.43 13.60 -20.66
C LEU A 229 -3.70 14.89 -19.84
N THR A 230 -4.94 15.37 -19.90
CA THR A 230 -5.37 16.57 -19.14
C THR A 230 -5.89 16.18 -17.76
N GLY A 231 -6.02 17.17 -16.86
CA GLY A 231 -6.36 16.94 -15.46
C GLY A 231 -7.68 16.19 -15.26
N GLY A 232 -8.73 16.55 -16.01
CA GLY A 232 -10.05 15.90 -15.89
C GLY A 232 -10.04 14.42 -16.27
N TRP A 233 -9.38 14.06 -17.37
CA TRP A 233 -9.24 12.65 -17.77
C TRP A 233 -8.36 11.86 -16.80
N ALA A 234 -7.27 12.46 -16.32
CA ALA A 234 -6.39 11.83 -15.35
C ALA A 234 -7.10 11.54 -14.02
N PHE A 235 -7.97 12.45 -13.58
CA PHE A 235 -8.80 12.23 -12.40
C PHE A 235 -9.71 11.00 -12.56
N LEU A 236 -10.40 10.86 -13.70
CA LEU A 236 -11.25 9.70 -13.97
C LEU A 236 -10.45 8.38 -13.99
N VAL A 237 -9.27 8.38 -14.63
CA VAL A 237 -8.37 7.22 -14.64
C VAL A 237 -7.92 6.88 -13.23
N ALA A 238 -7.55 7.88 -12.43
CA ALA A 238 -7.09 7.67 -11.06
C ALA A 238 -8.19 7.03 -10.21
N VAL A 239 -9.42 7.56 -10.25
CA VAL A 239 -10.58 6.99 -9.54
C VAL A 239 -10.83 5.54 -9.95
N LEU A 240 -10.78 5.23 -11.25
CA LEU A 240 -10.97 3.86 -11.74
C LEU A 240 -9.89 2.91 -11.22
N VAL A 241 -8.62 3.34 -11.24
CA VAL A 241 -7.50 2.55 -10.71
C VAL A 241 -7.67 2.34 -9.20
N SER A 242 -7.95 3.39 -8.43
CA SER A 242 -8.16 3.28 -6.98
C SER A 242 -9.30 2.32 -6.64
N ALA A 243 -10.42 2.40 -7.38
CA ALA A 243 -11.55 1.50 -7.23
C ALA A 243 -11.18 0.04 -7.55
N ALA A 244 -10.43 -0.19 -8.65
CA ALA A 244 -10.01 -1.53 -9.05
C ALA A 244 -9.06 -2.19 -8.04
N PHE A 245 -8.23 -1.41 -7.36
CA PHE A 245 -7.32 -1.90 -6.32
C PHE A 245 -7.95 -1.88 -4.92
N GLY A 246 -9.22 -1.51 -4.77
CA GLY A 246 -9.87 -1.42 -3.47
C GLY A 246 -9.21 -0.43 -2.52
N VAL A 247 -8.51 0.58 -3.07
CA VAL A 247 -7.93 1.68 -2.29
C VAL A 247 -9.08 2.55 -1.82
N THR A 248 -9.70 2.12 -0.72
CA THR A 248 -10.75 2.87 -0.06
C THR A 248 -10.05 3.89 0.80
N PHE A 249 -10.12 5.18 0.42
CA PHE A 249 -9.72 6.24 1.32
C PHE A 249 -10.70 6.22 2.50
N SER A 250 -10.35 5.51 3.56
CA SER A 250 -10.92 5.79 4.87
C SER A 250 -10.45 7.19 5.24
N ILE A 251 -11.22 8.18 4.82
CA ILE A 251 -11.07 9.56 5.28
C ILE A 251 -11.34 9.47 6.79
N PHE A 252 -10.27 9.64 7.57
CA PHE A 252 -10.30 9.65 9.03
C PHE A 252 -11.40 10.55 9.59
#